data_AF-A0A239Q0T8-F1
#
_entry.id   AF-A0A239Q0T8-F1
#
_cell.length_a   1.000
_cell.length_b   1.000
_cell.length_c   1.000
_cell.angle_alpha   90.00
_cell.angle_beta   90.00
_cell.angle_gamma   90.00
#
_symmetry.space_group_name_H-M   'P 1'
#
loop_
_entity.id
_entity.type
_entity.pdbx_description
1 polymer ?
#
loop_
_entity_poly.entity_id
_entity_poly.type
_entity_poly.pdbx_seq_one_letter_code
_entity_poly.pdbx_strand_id
1 'polypeptide(L)' 'MAIEGLQIGHSSSELAIWLGYSAPSAFVAAFRRRSGMAPEEWRHRS' A
#
# COMPACT_ATOMS: atom_id res chain seq x y z
N MET A 1 -8.32 -5.75 -4.55
CA MET A 1 -7.21 -6.15 -3.64
C MET A 1 -6.19 -5.01 -3.56
N ALA A 2 -5.55 -4.76 -2.40
CA ALA A 2 -4.65 -3.61 -2.22
C ALA A 2 -3.51 -3.48 -3.26
N ILE A 3 -3.05 -4.62 -3.81
CA ILE A 3 -2.05 -4.67 -4.88
C ILE A 3 -2.59 -4.08 -6.19
N GLU A 4 -3.84 -4.37 -6.55
CA GLU A 4 -4.47 -3.82 -7.77
C GLU A 4 -4.62 -2.30 -7.67
N GLY A 5 -4.97 -1.78 -6.49
CA GLY A 5 -5.04 -0.33 -6.24
C GLY A 5 -3.69 0.37 -6.38
N LEU A 6 -2.59 -0.29 -5.97
CA LEU A 6 -1.24 0.23 -6.16
C LEU A 6 -0.80 0.23 -7.63
N GLN A 7 -1.27 -0.75 -8.42
CA GLN A 7 -1.00 -0.84 -9.87
C GLN A 7 -1.70 0.26 -10.66
N ILE A 8 -2.88 0.70 -10.21
CA ILE A 8 -3.66 1.76 -10.86
C ILE A 8 -3.14 3.16 -10.46
N GLY A 9 -2.13 3.24 -9.58
CA GLY A 9 -1.44 4.48 -9.22
C GLY A 9 -1.95 5.17 -7.94
N HIS A 10 -2.92 4.58 -7.21
CA HIS A 10 -3.40 5.15 -5.96
C HIS A 10 -2.27 5.28 -4.93
N SER A 11 -2.27 6.38 -4.18
CA SER A 11 -1.32 6.60 -3.10
C SER A 11 -1.58 5.66 -1.93
N SER A 12 -0.53 5.37 -1.15
CA SER A 12 -0.66 4.60 0.09
C SER A 12 -1.67 5.20 1.07
N SER A 13 -1.86 6.53 1.04
CA SER A 13 -2.84 7.23 1.89
C SER A 13 -4.28 6.95 1.47
N GLU A 14 -4.58 7.00 0.18
CA GLU A 14 -5.93 6.69 -0.34
C GLU A 14 -6.30 5.23 -0.07
N LEU A 15 -5.35 4.32 -0.28
CA LEU A 15 -5.57 2.90 0.01
C LEU A 15 -5.74 2.63 1.50
N ALA A 16 -5.04 3.35 2.37
CA ALA A 16 -5.22 3.24 3.81
C ALA A 16 -6.63 3.65 4.24
N ILE A 17 -7.15 4.76 3.71
CA ILE A 17 -8.52 5.21 3.98
C ILE A 17 -9.54 4.19 3.46
N TRP A 18 -9.39 3.76 2.21
CA TRP A 18 -10.32 2.83 1.58
C TRP A 18 -10.38 1.46 2.27
N LEU A 19 -9.25 0.99 2.80
CA LEU A 19 -9.14 -0.27 3.53
C LEU A 19 -9.48 -0.15 5.04
N GLY A 20 -9.78 1.06 5.53
CA GLY A 20 -10.15 1.31 6.92
C GLY A 20 -8.97 1.28 7.91
N TYR A 21 -7.75 1.53 7.44
CA TYR A 21 -6.62 1.72 8.35
C TYR A 21 -6.71 3.07 9.07
N SER A 22 -6.37 3.08 10.35
CA SER A 22 -6.34 4.30 11.17
C SER A 22 -5.29 5.32 10.71
N ALA A 23 -4.26 4.88 9.97
CA ALA A 23 -3.23 5.73 9.42
C ALA A 23 -2.57 5.12 8.16
N PRO A 24 -2.03 5.94 7.24
CA PRO A 24 -1.24 5.46 6.09
C PRO A 24 -0.05 4.59 6.47
N SER A 25 0.63 4.90 7.58
CA SER A 25 1.75 4.10 8.09
C SER A 25 1.34 2.68 8.51
N ALA A 26 0.12 2.50 9.04
CA ALA A 26 -0.40 1.18 9.39
C ALA A 26 -0.64 0.31 8.15
N PHE A 27 -1.15 0.92 7.07
CA PHE A 27 -1.25 0.26 5.77
C PHE A 27 0.12 -0.14 5.23
N VAL A 28 1.10 0.78 5.22
CA VAL A 28 2.47 0.49 4.74
C VAL A 28 3.12 -0.64 5.53
N ALA A 29 2.97 -0.64 6.86
CA ALA A 29 3.49 -1.70 7.71
C ALA A 29 2.81 -3.06 7.43
N ALA A 30 1.49 -3.08 7.29
CA ALA A 30 0.74 -4.29 6.96
C ALA A 30 1.10 -4.82 5.56
N PHE A 31 1.22 -3.93 4.58
CA PHE A 31 1.64 -4.26 3.22
C PHE A 31 3.04 -4.89 3.24
N ARG A 32 4.02 -4.23 3.86
CA ARG A 32 5.40 -4.73 3.93
C ARG A 32 5.50 -6.09 4.63
N ARG A 33 4.71 -6.34 5.68
CA ARG A 33 4.64 -7.66 6.33
C ARG A 33 4.14 -8.77 5.39
N ARG A 34 3.26 -8.42 4.44
CA ARG A 34 2.67 -9.38 3.49
C ARG A 34 3.53 -9.56 2.24
N SER A 35 4.04 -8.48 1.67
CA SER A 35 4.76 -8.45 0.37
C SER A 35 6.28 -8.51 0.51
N GLY A 36 6.82 -8.28 1.72
CA GLY A 36 8.26 -8.20 1.99
C GLY A 36 8.89 -6.83 1.72
N MET A 37 8.19 -5.88 1.09
CA MET A 37 8.70 -4.56 0.72
C MET A 37 7.63 -3.47 0.82
N ALA A 38 8.02 -2.20 0.93
CA ALA A 38 7.07 -1.10 1.01
C ALA A 38 6.34 -0.87 -0.34
N PRO A 39 5.12 -0.29 -0.34
CA PRO A 39 4.39 0.00 -1.56
C PRO A 39 5.15 0.86 -2.58
N GLU A 40 5.96 1.81 -2.10
CA GLU A 40 6.76 2.70 -2.95
C GLU A 40 7.91 1.94 -3.62
N GLU A 41 8.63 1.09 -2.87
CA GLU A 41 9.66 0.20 -3.42
C GLU A 41 9.09 -0.76 -4.47
N TRP A 42 7.86 -1.23 -4.25
CA TRP A 42 7.14 -2.08 -5.18
C TRP A 42 6.84 -1.35 -6.50
N ARG A 43 6.36 -0.08 -6.41
CA ARG A 43 6.09 0.77 -7.58
C ARG A 43 7.34 1.11 -8.38
N HIS A 44 8.48 1.31 -7.74
CA HIS A 44 9.73 1.58 -8.45
C HIS A 44 10.31 0.37 -9.18
N ARG A 45 9.87 -0.86 -8.85
CA ARG A 45 10.35 -2.11 -9.46
C ARG A 45 9.45 -2.64 -10.57
N SER A 46 8.24 -2.11 -10.72
CA SER A 46 7.22 -2.50 -11.72
C SER A 46 7.15 -1.52 -12.87
#